data_AF-A0A0W0FYW4-F1
#
_entry.id   AF-A0A0W0FYW4-F1
#
_cell.length_a   1.000
_cell.length_b   1.000
_cell.length_c   1.000
_cell.angle_alpha   90.00
_cell.angle_beta   90.00
_cell.angle_gamma   90.00
#
_symmetry.space_group_name_H-M   'P 1'
#
loop_
_entity.id
_entity.type
_entity.pdbx_description
1 polymer ?
#
loop_
_entity_poly.entity_id
_entity_poly.type
_entity_poly.pdbx_seq_one_letter_code
_entity_poly.pdbx_strand_id
1 'polypeptide(L)'
;MSAKLLSKPPGSVEHERADDLESFFHVLCWITLIYGPHGLAVERVKMMLEAVYNCWWKCAGDVPEGGRGKISMFAVREMAKEAKLEDGPLKDLIVELEKALAVRYTDGPDKDQWDDFEEMKADPVYAPRLARHVVQKYNDSMEKLKQSDWMLALFDAAIAQPEKLMHEPEARGIDTTTQARIEKTATSL
;
A
#
# COMPACT_ATOMS: atom_id res chain seq x y z
N MET A 1 10.11 3.64 0.70
CA MET A 1 10.26 3.93 -0.75
C MET A 1 9.18 3.20 -1.53
N SER A 2 8.50 3.91 -2.44
CA SER A 2 7.43 3.35 -3.28
C SER A 2 7.95 2.34 -4.29
N ALA A 3 7.07 1.50 -4.82
CA ALA A 3 7.40 0.56 -5.86
C ALA A 3 7.74 1.27 -7.18
N LYS A 4 7.07 2.40 -7.49
CA LYS A 4 7.36 3.23 -8.66
C LYS A 4 8.83 3.65 -8.66
N LEU A 5 9.31 4.23 -7.56
CA LEU A 5 10.71 4.67 -7.42
C LEU A 5 11.70 3.50 -7.41
N LEU A 6 11.33 2.34 -6.83
CA LEU A 6 12.19 1.15 -6.78
C LEU A 6 12.28 0.39 -8.11
N SER A 7 11.28 0.55 -8.98
CA SER A 7 11.21 -0.13 -10.29
C SER A 7 12.05 0.55 -11.38
N LYS A 8 12.72 1.66 -11.05
CA LYS A 8 13.42 2.52 -12.01
C LYS A 8 14.80 2.91 -11.46
N PRO A 9 15.78 3.19 -12.33
CA PRO A 9 17.08 3.70 -11.88
C PRO A 9 16.91 4.96 -10.99
N PRO A 10 17.72 5.13 -9.93
CA PRO A 10 17.69 6.33 -9.09
C PRO A 10 17.82 7.61 -9.94
N GLY A 11 16.94 8.58 -9.69
CA GLY A 11 16.91 9.87 -10.41
C GLY A 11 16.30 9.84 -11.82
N SER A 12 15.84 8.67 -12.30
CA SER A 12 15.22 8.56 -13.64
C SER A 12 13.71 8.85 -13.67
N VAL A 13 13.08 8.98 -12.50
CA VAL A 13 11.65 9.26 -12.36
C VAL A 13 11.46 10.34 -11.31
N GLU A 14 10.57 11.29 -11.60
CA GLU A 14 10.22 12.34 -10.67
C GLU A 14 9.48 11.77 -9.45
N HIS A 15 9.90 12.26 -8.28
CA HIS A 15 9.27 11.93 -7.02
C HIS A 15 7.99 12.74 -6.85
N GLU A 16 6.87 12.06 -6.61
CA GLU A 16 5.57 12.69 -6.39
C GLU A 16 5.06 12.42 -4.98
N ARG A 17 4.12 13.25 -4.51
CA ARG A 17 3.44 13.05 -3.22
C ARG A 17 2.89 11.63 -3.03
N ALA A 18 2.37 10.99 -4.09
CA ALA A 18 1.84 9.63 -3.98
C ALA A 18 2.91 8.60 -3.57
N ASP A 19 4.18 8.84 -3.91
CA ASP A 19 5.30 7.98 -3.53
C ASP A 19 5.67 8.13 -2.04
N ASP A 20 5.54 9.34 -1.49
CA ASP A 20 5.68 9.58 -0.05
C ASP A 20 4.58 8.85 0.73
N LEU A 21 3.33 8.95 0.29
CA LEU A 21 2.19 8.25 0.90
C LEU A 21 2.39 6.73 0.87
N GLU A 22 2.84 6.20 -0.27
CA GLU A 22 3.11 4.77 -0.40
C GLU A 22 4.28 4.32 0.49
N SER A 23 5.33 5.14 0.56
CA SER A 23 6.46 4.89 1.46
C SER A 23 6.00 4.84 2.91
N PHE A 24 5.14 5.78 3.32
CA PHE A 24 4.53 5.79 4.63
C PHE A 24 3.69 4.53 4.90
N PHE A 25 2.82 4.14 3.96
CA PHE A 25 2.03 2.90 4.06
C PHE A 25 2.94 1.68 4.29
N HIS A 26 4.03 1.55 3.53
CA HIS A 26 4.95 0.43 3.70
C HIS A 26 5.68 0.43 5.04
N VAL A 27 6.03 1.60 5.58
CA VAL A 27 6.59 1.69 6.94
C VAL A 27 5.54 1.24 7.97
N LEU A 28 4.30 1.70 7.84
CA LEU A 28 3.21 1.31 8.73
C LEU A 28 2.95 -0.20 8.69
N CYS A 29 2.91 -0.80 7.51
CA CYS A 29 2.75 -2.24 7.32
C CYS A 29 3.93 -3.02 7.90
N TRP A 30 5.16 -2.56 7.68
CA TRP A 30 6.35 -3.18 8.27
C TRP A 30 6.29 -3.16 9.80
N ILE A 31 5.99 -2.01 10.42
CA ILE A 31 5.85 -1.88 11.88
C ILE A 31 4.75 -2.80 12.39
N THR A 32 3.61 -2.85 11.70
CA THR A 32 2.47 -3.70 12.07
C THR A 32 2.82 -5.18 12.01
N LEU A 33 3.55 -5.61 10.98
CA LEU A 33 4.00 -7.00 10.82
C LEU A 33 5.00 -7.42 11.92
N ILE A 34 5.89 -6.52 12.32
CA ILE A 34 6.88 -6.85 13.36
C ILE A 34 6.29 -6.78 14.76
N TYR A 35 5.54 -5.72 15.07
CA TYR A 35 5.17 -5.35 16.44
C TYR A 35 3.65 -5.26 16.68
N GLY A 36 2.85 -5.07 15.63
CA GLY A 36 1.43 -4.77 15.75
C GLY A 36 0.54 -6.00 15.92
N PRO A 37 -0.73 -5.80 16.34
CA PRO A 37 -1.69 -6.87 16.53
C PRO A 37 -2.19 -7.42 15.19
N HIS A 38 -1.98 -8.72 14.95
CA HIS A 38 -2.43 -9.39 13.73
C HIS A 38 -2.48 -10.92 13.89
N GLY A 39 -3.30 -11.61 13.09
CA GLY A 39 -3.48 -13.07 13.18
C GLY A 39 -2.54 -13.92 12.30
N LEU A 40 -1.42 -13.37 11.82
CA LEU A 40 -0.47 -14.09 10.96
C LEU A 40 0.49 -14.99 11.76
N ALA A 41 0.79 -16.17 11.21
CA ALA A 41 1.87 -17.02 11.71
C ALA A 41 3.25 -16.38 11.45
N VAL A 42 4.22 -16.64 12.33
CA VAL A 42 5.58 -16.05 12.26
C VAL A 42 6.26 -16.33 10.91
N GLU A 43 6.11 -17.54 10.38
CA GLU A 43 6.65 -17.95 9.08
C GLU A 43 6.04 -17.14 7.94
N ARG A 44 4.73 -16.86 8.01
CA ARG A 44 4.04 -16.03 7.02
C ARG A 44 4.52 -14.59 7.09
N VAL A 45 4.74 -14.05 8.29
CA VAL A 45 5.32 -12.72 8.47
C VAL A 45 6.72 -12.66 7.85
N LYS A 46 7.59 -13.63 8.13
CA LYS A 46 8.95 -13.72 7.54
C LYS A 46 8.90 -13.73 6.01
N MET A 47 8.04 -14.57 5.42
CA MET A 47 7.86 -14.62 3.97
C MET A 47 7.40 -13.28 3.38
N MET A 48 6.44 -12.60 4.03
CA MET A 48 5.96 -11.29 3.59
C MET A 48 7.06 -10.24 3.66
N LEU A 49 7.82 -10.20 4.77
CA LEU A 49 8.92 -9.26 4.92
C LEU A 49 10.01 -9.48 3.87
N GLU A 50 10.33 -10.74 3.60
CA GLU A 50 11.30 -11.10 2.57
C GLU A 50 10.82 -10.68 1.17
N ALA A 51 9.60 -11.06 0.82
CA ALA A 51 9.02 -10.81 -0.50
C ALA A 51 8.73 -9.33 -0.77
N VAL A 52 8.42 -8.52 0.24
CA VAL A 52 8.00 -7.13 0.04
C VAL A 52 9.13 -6.13 0.31
N TYR A 53 10.00 -6.39 1.30
CA TYR A 53 10.99 -5.42 1.76
C TYR A 53 12.44 -5.84 1.52
N ASN A 54 12.74 -7.15 1.44
CA ASN A 54 14.10 -7.63 1.21
C ASN A 54 14.37 -8.18 -0.21
N CYS A 55 13.37 -8.26 -1.08
CA CYS A 55 13.57 -8.76 -2.44
C CYS A 55 14.07 -7.67 -3.41
N TRP A 56 15.04 -8.04 -4.26
CA TRP A 56 15.41 -7.34 -5.49
C TRP A 56 15.48 -8.38 -6.60
N TRP A 57 14.82 -8.12 -7.72
CA TRP A 57 14.76 -9.07 -8.84
C TRP A 57 15.79 -8.67 -9.89
N LYS A 58 16.58 -9.62 -10.37
CA LYS A 58 17.41 -9.39 -11.55
C LYS A 58 16.54 -9.54 -12.79
N CYS A 59 16.21 -8.43 -13.43
CA CYS A 59 15.53 -8.42 -14.72
C CYS A 59 16.57 -8.59 -15.85
N ALA A 60 16.13 -9.04 -17.04
CA ALA A 60 17.03 -9.25 -18.18
C ALA A 60 17.77 -7.95 -18.52
N GLY A 61 19.10 -7.95 -18.37
CA GLY A 61 19.94 -6.75 -18.55
C GLY A 61 20.72 -6.27 -17.31
N ASP A 62 20.81 -7.09 -16.25
CA ASP A 62 21.64 -6.84 -15.05
C ASP A 62 21.27 -5.63 -14.17
N VAL A 63 20.22 -4.88 -14.48
CA VAL A 63 19.71 -3.84 -13.57
C VAL A 63 18.79 -4.48 -12.53
N PRO A 64 19.14 -4.43 -11.23
CA PRO A 64 18.27 -4.92 -10.17
C PRO A 64 17.02 -4.04 -10.08
N GLU A 65 15.83 -4.63 -10.22
CA GLU A 65 14.55 -3.94 -10.06
C GLU A 65 13.91 -4.33 -8.72
N GLY A 66 13.59 -3.31 -7.91
CA GLY A 66 12.84 -3.48 -6.68
C GLY A 66 11.34 -3.27 -6.90
N GLY A 67 10.56 -3.32 -5.81
CA GLY A 67 9.16 -2.88 -5.83
C GLY A 67 8.15 -3.91 -6.33
N ARG A 68 8.54 -4.97 -7.05
CA ARG A 68 7.60 -6.02 -7.51
C ARG A 68 6.75 -6.62 -6.39
N GLY A 69 7.35 -6.93 -5.24
CA GLY A 69 6.62 -7.44 -4.08
C GLY A 69 5.57 -6.46 -3.54
N LYS A 70 5.88 -5.16 -3.56
CA LYS A 70 4.97 -4.08 -3.15
C LYS A 70 3.80 -3.93 -4.12
N ILE A 71 4.07 -3.99 -5.43
CA ILE A 71 3.03 -4.00 -6.47
C ILE A 71 2.09 -5.20 -6.25
N SER A 72 2.65 -6.39 -6.04
CA SER A 72 1.87 -7.61 -5.77
C SER A 72 1.01 -7.45 -4.51
N MET A 73 1.57 -6.88 -3.44
CA MET A 73 0.86 -6.61 -2.19
C MET A 73 -0.41 -5.77 -2.42
N PHE A 74 -0.29 -4.70 -3.21
CA PHE A 74 -1.42 -3.85 -3.58
C PHE A 74 -2.44 -4.58 -4.46
N ALA A 75 -1.98 -5.34 -5.45
CA ALA A 75 -2.85 -6.06 -6.38
C ALA A 75 -3.76 -7.07 -5.65
N VAL A 76 -3.21 -7.79 -4.66
CA VAL A 76 -3.98 -8.81 -3.94
C VAL A 76 -4.69 -8.29 -2.70
N ARG A 77 -4.40 -7.05 -2.26
CA ARG A 77 -4.90 -6.46 -1.00
C ARG A 77 -4.39 -7.20 0.24
N GLU A 78 -3.10 -7.51 0.23
CA GLU A 78 -2.52 -8.48 1.16
C GLU A 78 -2.75 -8.08 2.62
N MET A 79 -2.61 -6.80 2.98
CA MET A 79 -2.81 -6.39 4.37
C MET A 79 -4.29 -6.45 4.75
N ALA A 80 -5.19 -5.97 3.89
CA ALA A 80 -6.62 -5.98 4.19
C ALA A 80 -7.21 -7.40 4.26
N LYS A 81 -6.73 -8.35 3.46
CA LYS A 81 -7.31 -9.69 3.35
C LYS A 81 -6.59 -10.75 4.17
N GLU A 82 -5.26 -10.69 4.22
CA GLU A 82 -4.46 -11.80 4.77
C GLU A 82 -3.95 -11.51 6.17
N ALA A 83 -3.67 -10.24 6.52
CA ALA A 83 -3.04 -9.92 7.79
C ALA A 83 -3.93 -10.23 9.02
N LYS A 84 -5.25 -10.39 8.84
CA LYS A 84 -6.21 -10.61 9.96
C LYS A 84 -6.01 -9.57 11.06
N LEU A 85 -6.00 -8.30 10.66
CA LEU A 85 -5.88 -7.16 11.58
C LEU A 85 -7.09 -7.12 12.51
N GLU A 86 -6.85 -6.80 13.77
CA GLU A 86 -7.91 -6.58 14.76
C GLU A 86 -8.77 -5.37 14.36
N ASP A 87 -10.04 -5.39 14.74
CA ASP A 87 -10.94 -4.27 14.47
C ASP A 87 -10.53 -3.05 15.28
N GLY A 88 -10.29 -1.93 14.58
CA GLY A 88 -9.84 -0.71 15.23
C GLY A 88 -9.16 0.25 14.26
N PRO A 89 -8.68 1.39 14.80
CA PRO A 89 -8.17 2.50 14.00
C PRO A 89 -6.94 2.13 13.15
N LEU A 90 -6.07 1.22 13.61
CA LEU A 90 -4.93 0.76 12.83
C LEU A 90 -5.35 0.00 11.57
N LYS A 91 -6.36 -0.87 11.70
CA LYS A 91 -6.92 -1.62 10.56
C LYS A 91 -7.56 -0.66 9.57
N ASP A 92 -8.38 0.28 10.03
CA ASP A 92 -9.05 1.26 9.18
C ASP A 92 -8.02 2.07 8.40
N LEU A 93 -6.96 2.54 9.06
CA LEU A 93 -5.86 3.28 8.45
C LEU A 93 -5.16 2.45 7.36
N ILE A 94 -4.74 1.22 7.68
CA ILE A 94 -4.04 0.35 6.72
C ILE A 94 -4.93 -0.01 5.52
N VAL A 95 -6.18 -0.40 5.76
CA VAL A 95 -7.12 -0.84 4.73
C VAL A 95 -7.45 0.31 3.77
N GLU A 96 -7.75 1.50 4.31
CA GLU A 96 -8.09 2.66 3.49
C GLU A 96 -6.88 3.22 2.73
N LEU A 97 -5.69 3.18 3.33
CA LEU A 97 -4.45 3.55 2.62
C LEU A 97 -4.15 2.59 1.49
N GLU A 98 -4.18 1.29 1.76
CA GLU A 98 -3.99 0.28 0.73
C GLU A 98 -5.02 0.50 -0.39
N LYS A 99 -6.27 0.89 -0.04
CA LYS A 99 -7.39 1.13 -0.99
C LYS A 99 -7.07 2.25 -1.94
N ALA A 100 -6.70 3.40 -1.40
CA ALA A 100 -6.33 4.54 -2.21
C ALA A 100 -5.09 4.26 -3.07
N LEU A 101 -4.07 3.60 -2.53
CA LEU A 101 -2.79 3.39 -3.21
C LEU A 101 -2.82 2.31 -4.30
N ALA A 102 -3.68 1.29 -4.16
CA ALA A 102 -3.73 0.19 -5.12
C ALA A 102 -4.07 0.63 -6.55
N VAL A 103 -4.83 1.73 -6.70
CA VAL A 103 -5.20 2.27 -8.03
C VAL A 103 -3.99 2.64 -8.88
N ARG A 104 -2.82 2.91 -8.26
CA ARG A 104 -1.56 3.23 -8.96
C ARG A 104 -1.02 2.06 -9.77
N TYR A 105 -1.48 0.84 -9.46
CA TYR A 105 -0.95 -0.41 -10.00
C TYR A 105 -2.04 -1.30 -10.61
N THR A 106 -3.28 -0.85 -10.63
CA THR A 106 -4.34 -1.51 -11.40
C THR A 106 -4.32 -1.02 -12.83
N ASP A 107 -4.47 -1.93 -13.78
CA ASP A 107 -4.89 -1.55 -15.13
C ASP A 107 -6.22 -0.81 -14.99
N GLY A 108 -6.24 0.47 -15.37
CA GLY A 108 -7.43 1.30 -15.25
C GLY A 108 -8.61 0.71 -16.03
N PRO A 109 -9.82 1.27 -15.89
CA PRO A 109 -10.98 0.73 -16.59
C PRO A 109 -10.76 0.69 -18.10
N ASP A 110 -11.18 -0.41 -18.72
CA ASP A 110 -11.08 -0.59 -20.17
C ASP A 110 -12.12 0.26 -20.93
N LYS A 111 -12.00 0.28 -22.26
CA LYS A 111 -12.88 1.09 -23.11
C LYS A 111 -14.35 0.73 -22.93
N ASP A 112 -14.69 -0.55 -22.82
CA ASP A 112 -16.07 -1.00 -22.71
C ASP A 112 -16.68 -0.55 -21.38
N GLN A 113 -15.89 -0.58 -20.30
CA GLN A 113 -16.28 -0.04 -19.00
C GLN A 113 -16.46 1.48 -19.02
N TRP A 114 -15.67 2.22 -19.79
CA TRP A 114 -15.86 3.66 -19.97
C TRP A 114 -17.11 3.98 -20.78
N ASP A 115 -17.35 3.25 -21.86
CA ASP A 115 -18.52 3.44 -22.71
C ASP A 115 -19.81 3.14 -21.90
N ASP A 116 -19.85 2.02 -21.15
CA ASP A 116 -20.96 1.68 -20.22
C ASP A 116 -21.19 2.76 -19.16
N PHE A 117 -20.11 3.34 -18.60
CA PHE A 117 -20.22 4.40 -17.61
C PHE A 117 -20.87 5.66 -18.16
N GLU A 118 -20.47 6.11 -19.36
CA GLU A 118 -21.05 7.32 -19.97
C GLU A 118 -22.50 7.08 -20.41
N GLU A 119 -22.86 5.87 -20.87
CA GLU A 119 -24.25 5.49 -21.13
C GLU A 119 -25.10 5.55 -19.86
N MET A 120 -24.63 4.95 -18.75
CA MET A 120 -25.33 5.00 -17.47
C MET A 120 -25.47 6.43 -16.94
N LYS A 121 -24.48 7.29 -17.19
CA LYS A 121 -24.48 8.68 -16.74
C LYS A 121 -25.45 9.57 -17.52
N ALA A 122 -25.75 9.20 -18.76
CA ALA A 122 -26.72 9.90 -19.60
C ALA A 122 -28.18 9.63 -19.19
N ASP A 123 -28.45 8.55 -18.45
CA ASP A 123 -29.80 8.19 -17.97
C ASP A 123 -29.92 8.33 -16.43
N PRO A 124 -30.76 9.26 -15.94
CA PRO A 124 -30.99 9.46 -14.50
C PRO A 124 -31.42 8.20 -13.73
N VAL A 125 -32.00 7.20 -14.39
CA VAL A 125 -32.41 5.93 -13.78
C VAL A 125 -31.22 5.20 -13.15
N TYR A 126 -30.02 5.36 -13.72
CA TYR A 126 -28.81 4.68 -13.22
C TYR A 126 -28.00 5.51 -12.22
N ALA A 127 -28.39 6.75 -11.91
CA ALA A 127 -27.65 7.62 -10.98
C ALA A 127 -27.29 6.94 -9.64
N PRO A 128 -28.16 6.14 -8.99
CA PRO A 128 -27.79 5.44 -7.75
C PRO A 128 -26.73 4.35 -7.93
N ARG A 129 -26.55 3.84 -9.16
CA ARG A 129 -25.59 2.78 -9.50
C ARG A 129 -24.23 3.32 -9.91
N LEU A 130 -24.16 4.56 -10.42
CA LEU A 130 -22.91 5.21 -10.84
C LEU A 130 -21.86 5.21 -9.73
N ALA A 131 -22.25 5.50 -8.48
CA ALA A 131 -21.35 5.49 -7.33
C ALA A 131 -20.64 4.14 -7.09
N ARG A 132 -21.20 3.03 -7.60
CA ARG A 132 -20.63 1.69 -7.45
C ARG A 132 -19.89 1.22 -8.70
N HIS A 133 -19.98 1.97 -9.80
CA HIS A 133 -19.37 1.65 -11.07
C HIS A 133 -17.84 1.64 -10.96
N VAL A 134 -17.17 0.76 -11.71
CA VAL A 134 -15.70 0.59 -11.64
C VAL A 134 -14.97 1.86 -12.02
N VAL A 135 -15.46 2.57 -13.05
CA VAL A 135 -14.93 3.87 -13.49
C VAL A 135 -15.04 4.93 -12.40
N GLN A 136 -16.19 5.05 -11.74
CA GLN A 136 -16.36 6.03 -10.66
C GLN A 136 -15.40 5.72 -9.51
N LYS A 137 -15.29 4.46 -9.09
CA LYS A 137 -14.34 4.05 -8.04
C LYS A 137 -12.89 4.34 -8.39
N TYR A 138 -12.51 4.14 -9.65
CA TYR A 138 -11.18 4.46 -10.16
C TYR A 138 -10.93 5.98 -10.09
N ASN A 139 -11.86 6.79 -10.60
CA ASN A 139 -11.79 8.25 -10.55
C ASN A 139 -11.71 8.78 -9.12
N ASP A 140 -12.56 8.28 -8.22
CA ASP A 140 -12.57 8.66 -6.81
C ASP A 140 -11.23 8.33 -6.15
N SER A 141 -10.65 7.17 -6.46
CA SER A 141 -9.35 6.76 -5.89
C SER A 141 -8.21 7.62 -6.44
N MET A 142 -8.21 7.89 -7.74
CA MET A 142 -7.23 8.78 -8.38
C MET A 142 -7.32 10.20 -7.84
N GLU A 143 -8.52 10.71 -7.57
CA GLU A 143 -8.71 12.04 -6.97
C GLU A 143 -8.30 12.05 -5.50
N LYS A 144 -8.64 11.01 -4.74
CA LYS A 144 -8.21 10.82 -3.36
C LYS A 144 -6.68 10.86 -3.24
N LEU A 145 -5.94 10.30 -4.20
CA LEU A 145 -4.47 10.36 -4.22
C LEU A 145 -3.89 11.76 -4.43
N LYS A 146 -4.65 12.71 -4.94
CA LYS A 146 -4.21 14.12 -5.08
C LYS A 146 -4.41 14.92 -3.80
N GLN A 147 -5.30 14.47 -2.93
CA GLN A 147 -5.75 15.20 -1.74
C GLN A 147 -5.13 14.64 -0.45
N SER A 148 -4.96 15.49 0.56
CA SER A 148 -4.44 15.11 1.90
C SER A 148 -5.52 14.99 2.96
N ASP A 149 -6.65 15.68 2.80
CA ASP A 149 -7.65 15.86 3.86
C ASP A 149 -8.22 14.55 4.37
N TRP A 150 -8.50 13.60 3.47
CA TRP A 150 -9.00 12.28 3.85
C TRP A 150 -8.00 11.50 4.71
N MET A 151 -6.70 11.65 4.46
CA MET A 151 -5.66 10.96 5.21
C MET A 151 -5.54 11.59 6.59
N LEU A 152 -5.51 12.92 6.66
CA LEU A 152 -5.51 13.65 7.94
C LEU A 152 -6.73 13.26 8.78
N ALA A 153 -7.92 13.19 8.18
CA ALA A 153 -9.13 12.74 8.86
C ALA A 153 -9.02 11.31 9.39
N LEU A 154 -8.35 10.39 8.67
CA LEU A 154 -8.10 9.03 9.17
C LEU A 154 -7.16 9.03 10.37
N PHE A 155 -6.11 9.84 10.36
CA PHE A 155 -5.21 9.98 11.51
C PHE A 155 -5.91 10.61 12.70
N ASP A 156 -6.68 11.67 12.48
CA ASP A 156 -7.45 12.32 13.55
C ASP A 156 -8.43 11.32 14.19
N ALA A 157 -9.12 10.52 13.38
CA ALA A 157 -10.01 9.46 13.86
C ALA A 157 -9.26 8.36 14.64
N ALA A 158 -8.02 8.05 14.25
CA ALA A 158 -7.19 7.07 14.94
C ALA A 158 -6.64 7.60 16.27
N ILE A 159 -6.13 8.84 16.28
CA ILE A 159 -5.57 9.50 17.45
C ILE A 159 -6.66 9.86 18.47
N ALA A 160 -7.92 10.03 18.03
CA ALA A 160 -9.07 10.19 18.91
C ALA A 160 -9.41 8.93 19.73
N GLN A 161 -8.81 7.77 19.42
CA GLN A 161 -9.01 6.50 20.11
C GLN A 161 -7.65 5.89 20.53
N PRO A 162 -6.82 6.62 21.30
CA PRO A 162 -5.46 6.20 21.60
C PRO A 162 -5.41 4.88 22.39
N GLU A 163 -6.41 4.59 23.21
CA GLU A 163 -6.53 3.34 23.96
C GLU A 163 -6.59 2.11 23.05
N LYS A 164 -7.11 2.25 21.83
CA LYS A 164 -7.14 1.18 20.81
C LYS A 164 -5.84 1.06 20.02
N LEU A 165 -4.84 1.87 20.32
CA LEU A 165 -3.51 1.85 19.72
C LEU A 165 -2.43 1.42 20.73
N MET A 166 -2.78 1.16 21.99
CA MET A 166 -1.84 0.78 23.05
C MET A 166 -1.61 -0.73 23.20
N HIS A 167 -1.69 -1.48 22.10
CA HIS A 167 -1.35 -2.91 22.16
C HIS A 167 0.11 -3.07 22.56
N GLU A 168 0.38 -3.96 23.51
CA GLU A 168 1.75 -4.33 23.84
C GLU A 168 2.42 -4.91 22.60
N PRO A 169 3.64 -4.45 22.24
CA PRO A 169 4.34 -4.99 21.09
C PRO A 169 4.55 -6.50 21.26
N GLU A 170 4.06 -7.28 20.30
CA GLU A 170 4.46 -8.68 20.21
C GLU A 170 5.90 -8.70 19.68
N ALA A 171 6.87 -8.94 20.56
CA ALA A 171 8.27 -9.11 20.15
C ALA A 171 8.42 -10.44 19.39
N ARG A 172 8.00 -10.46 18.13
CA ARG A 172 8.25 -11.56 17.21
C ARG A 172 9.76 -11.56 17.00
N GLY A 173 10.46 -12.60 17.47
CA GLY A 173 11.93 -12.77 17.38
C GLY A 173 12.44 -12.94 15.93
N ILE A 174 11.92 -12.11 15.03
CA ILE A 174 12.28 -11.97 13.64
C ILE A 174 13.50 -11.05 13.65
N ASP A 175 14.66 -11.64 13.43
CA ASP A 175 15.87 -10.87 13.22
C ASP A 175 15.74 -10.13 11.88
N THR A 176 15.35 -8.85 11.96
CA THR A 176 15.24 -7.98 10.80
C THR A 176 16.56 -7.28 10.49
N THR A 177 17.72 -7.77 10.96
CA THR A 177 19.01 -7.11 10.75
C THR A 177 19.34 -6.97 9.26
N THR A 178 18.80 -5.88 8.76
CA THR A 178 19.24 -5.08 7.63
C THR A 178 20.60 -4.46 7.95
N GLN A 179 21.19 -4.74 9.12
CA GLN A 179 22.48 -4.25 9.59
C GLN A 179 23.60 -4.60 8.60
N ALA A 180 23.64 -5.84 8.07
CA ALA A 180 24.56 -6.20 6.99
C ALA A 180 24.32 -5.42 5.68
N ARG A 181 23.10 -4.91 5.44
CA ARG A 181 22.74 -4.09 4.26
C ARG A 181 23.06 -2.61 4.47
N ILE A 182 22.81 -2.07 5.67
CA ILE A 182 23.12 -0.71 6.07
C ILE A 182 24.64 -0.52 6.07
N GLU A 183 25.39 -1.46 6.66
CA GLU A 183 26.86 -1.44 6.69
C GLU A 183 27.47 -1.49 5.28
N LYS A 184 26.88 -2.26 4.37
CA LYS A 184 27.34 -2.39 2.97
C LYS A 184 26.98 -1.18 2.10
N THR A 185 25.89 -0.48 2.41
CA THR A 185 25.48 0.75 1.70
C THR A 185 26.27 1.96 2.21
N ALA A 186 26.57 2.01 3.51
CA ALA A 186 27.37 3.07 4.13
C ALA A 186 28.87 3.02 3.79
N THR A 187 29.39 1.87 3.34
CA THR A 187 30.77 1.71 2.83
C THR A 187 30.90 1.94 1.33
N SER A 188 29.80 2.20 0.62
CA SER A 188 29.76 2.40 -0.84
C SER A 188 29.45 3.86 -1.25
N LEU A 189 29.44 4.79 -0.28
CA LEU A 189 29.37 6.25 -0.45
C LEU A 189 30.69 6.87 0.01
#